data_AF-A0AAW9QQD9-F1
#
_entry.id   AF-A0AAW9QQD9-F1
#
_cell.length_a   1.000
_cell.length_b   1.000
_cell.length_c   1.000
_cell.angle_alpha   90.00
_cell.angle_beta   90.00
_cell.angle_gamma   90.00
#
_symmetry.space_group_name_H-M   'P 1'
#
loop_
_entity.id
_entity.type
_entity.pdbx_description
1 polymer ?
#
loop_
_entity_poly.entity_id
_entity_poly.type
_entity_poly.pdbx_seq_one_letter_code
_entity_poly.pdbx_strand_id
1 'polypeptide(L)' 'MNHDEHVQHIEDVYRQLVKGVGRERVTEANAPALIRRSEQDGHHVLAEELREWLNPAKPGRPATGAPTRGFNKDNAKH' A
#
# COMPACT_ATOMS: atom_id res chain seq x y z
N MET A 1 10.93 -17.03 10.30
CA MET A 1 11.18 -15.58 10.17
C MET A 1 10.92 -14.95 11.52
N ASN A 2 11.88 -14.19 12.04
CA ASN A 2 11.80 -13.60 13.38
C ASN A 2 10.80 -12.43 13.36
N HIS A 3 9.92 -12.37 14.36
CA HIS A 3 8.89 -11.33 14.46
C HIS A 3 9.50 -9.92 14.46
N ASP A 4 10.70 -9.76 15.01
CA ASP A 4 11.45 -8.52 15.12
C ASP A 4 11.89 -7.93 13.76
N GLU A 5 12.23 -8.78 12.79
CA GLU A 5 12.65 -8.32 11.45
C GLU A 5 11.46 -7.71 10.69
N HIS A 6 10.26 -8.26 10.90
CA HIS A 6 9.05 -7.74 10.29
C HIS A 6 8.68 -6.37 10.88
N VAL A 7 8.80 -6.20 12.20
CA VAL A 7 8.53 -4.90 12.85
C VAL A 7 9.52 -3.83 12.37
N GLN A 8 10.82 -4.15 12.31
CA GLN A 8 11.82 -3.21 11.80
C GLN A 8 11.58 -2.81 10.34
N HIS A 9 11.13 -3.76 9.51
CA HIS A 9 10.76 -3.49 8.13
C HIS A 9 9.55 -2.54 8.02
N ILE A 10 8.51 -2.74 8.83
CA ILE A 10 7.34 -1.84 8.90
C ILE A 10 7.79 -0.42 9.26
N GLU A 11 8.67 -0.28 10.24
CA GLU A 11 9.18 1.02 10.68
C GLU A 11 10.03 1.72 9.61
N ASP A 12 10.85 0.97 8.86
CA ASP A 12 11.64 1.53 7.75
C ASP A 12 10.74 2.07 6.63
N VAL A 13 9.74 1.26 6.22
CA VAL A 13 8.75 1.65 5.21
C VAL A 13 7.97 2.88 5.69
N TYR A 14 7.53 2.89 6.95
CA TYR A 14 6.83 4.03 7.54
C TYR A 14 7.64 5.33 7.48
N ARG A 15 8.93 5.30 7.84
CA ARG A 15 9.80 6.49 7.78
C ARG A 15 9.99 7.03 6.37
N GLN A 16 9.95 6.16 5.36
CA GLN A 16 9.99 6.59 3.95
C GLN A 16 8.66 7.23 3.55
N LEU A 17 7.54 6.64 3.96
CA LEU A 17 6.21 7.16 3.67
C LEU A 17 5.96 8.55 4.28
N VAL A 18 6.43 8.79 5.51
CA VAL A 18 6.36 10.12 6.15
C VAL A 18 7.14 11.18 5.35
N LYS A 19 8.18 10.77 4.61
CA LYS A 19 8.94 11.64 3.70
C LYS A 19 8.31 11.76 2.31
N GLY A 20 7.17 11.12 2.06
CA GLY A 20 6.48 11.10 0.77
C GLY A 20 7.07 10.14 -0.27
N VAL A 21 7.91 9.18 0.14
CA VAL A 21 8.57 8.22 -0.75
C VAL A 21 8.32 6.77 -0.32
N GLY A 22 8.57 5.79 -1.19
CA GLY A 22 8.46 4.36 -0.84
C GLY A 22 7.06 3.77 -0.92
N ARG A 23 6.15 4.43 -1.65
CA ARG A 23 4.80 3.90 -1.93
C ARG A 23 4.81 2.54 -2.61
N GLU A 24 5.85 2.23 -3.40
CA GLU A 24 6.04 0.91 -4.03
C GLU A 24 6.29 -0.23 -3.03
N ARG A 25 6.69 0.10 -1.79
CA ARG A 25 6.95 -0.86 -0.71
C ARG A 25 5.70 -1.15 0.11
N VAL A 26 4.61 -0.41 -0.12
CA VAL A 26 3.31 -0.66 0.51
C VAL A 26 2.66 -1.85 -0.18
N THR A 27 2.31 -2.83 0.63
CA THR A 27 1.66 -4.08 0.20
C THR A 27 0.41 -4.29 1.04
N GLU A 28 -0.52 -5.11 0.53
CA GLU A 28 -1.75 -5.46 1.26
C GLU A 28 -1.45 -6.11 2.63
N ALA A 29 -0.30 -6.77 2.77
CA ALA A 29 0.13 -7.41 4.01
C ALA A 29 0.67 -6.42 5.05
N ASN A 30 1.37 -5.37 4.63
CA ASN A 30 2.01 -4.42 5.55
C ASN A 30 1.19 -3.15 5.80
N ALA A 31 0.30 -2.79 4.89
CA ALA A 31 -0.50 -1.58 4.96
C ALA A 31 -1.37 -1.48 6.22
N PRO A 32 -2.01 -2.54 6.76
CA PRO A 32 -2.76 -2.45 8.02
C PRO A 32 -1.89 -2.04 9.21
N ALA A 33 -0.65 -2.53 9.26
CA ALA A 33 0.30 -2.16 10.30
C ALA A 33 0.81 -0.72 10.13
N LEU A 34 1.05 -0.29 8.88
CA LEU A 34 1.43 1.10 8.56
C LEU A 34 0.31 2.10 8.89
N ILE A 35 -0.96 1.75 8.64
CA ILE A 35 -2.13 2.57 9.00
C ILE A 35 -2.17 2.77 10.52
N ARG A 36 -2.11 1.67 11.28
CA ARG A 36 -2.09 1.73 12.75
C ARG A 36 -0.94 2.58 13.28
N ARG A 37 0.26 2.41 12.70
CA ARG A 37 1.43 3.20 13.08
C ARG A 37 1.25 4.68 12.78
N SER A 38 0.65 5.00 11.63
CA SER A 38 0.33 6.38 11.23
C SER A 38 -0.69 7.02 12.17
N GLU A 39 -1.74 6.28 12.58
CA GLU A 39 -2.73 6.75 13.55
C GLU A 39 -2.12 6.98 14.93
N GLN A 40 -1.21 6.11 15.38
CA GLN A 40 -0.50 6.28 16.66
C GLN A 40 0.39 7.53 16.70
N ASP A 41 0.99 7.91 15.58
CA ASP A 41 1.85 9.09 15.47
C ASP A 41 1.07 10.38 15.16
N GLY A 42 -0.25 10.29 14.93
CA GLY A 42 -1.10 11.42 14.55
C GLY A 42 -1.03 11.79 13.06
N HIS A 43 -0.40 10.97 12.22
CA HIS A 43 -0.37 11.11 10.76
C HIS A 43 -1.66 10.60 10.10
N HIS A 44 -2.79 11.24 10.42
CA HIS A 44 -4.11 10.83 9.94
C HIS A 44 -4.23 10.89 8.41
N VAL A 45 -3.62 11.89 7.77
CA VAL A 45 -3.61 12.01 6.29
C VAL A 45 -2.92 10.80 5.66
N LEU A 46 -1.77 10.39 6.18
CA LEU A 46 -1.06 9.21 5.69
C LEU A 46 -1.87 7.93 5.89
N ALA A 47 -2.57 7.81 7.03
CA ALA A 47 -3.46 6.69 7.30
C ALA A 47 -4.63 6.61 6.29
N GLU A 48 -5.22 7.75 5.92
CA GLU A 48 -6.24 7.82 4.88
C GLU A 48 -5.69 7.46 3.50
N GLU A 49 -4.52 7.99 3.13
CA GLU A 49 -3.86 7.66 1.86
C GLU A 49 -3.58 6.16 1.76
N LEU A 50 -3.06 5.53 2.82
CA LEU A 50 -2.83 4.09 2.86
C LEU A 50 -4.13 3.28 2.68
N ARG A 51 -5.26 3.75 3.25
CA ARG A 51 -6.58 3.12 3.05
C ARG A 51 -7.07 3.27 1.62
N GLU A 52 -6.81 4.41 0.97
CA GLU A 52 -7.12 4.60 -0.44
C GLU A 52 -6.27 3.68 -1.33
N TRP A 53 -4.99 3.48 -1.01
CA TRP A 53 -4.11 2.62 -1.80
C TRP A 53 -4.47 1.14 -1.67
N LEU A 54 -5.00 0.72 -0.51
CA LEU A 54 -5.55 -0.61 -0.29
C LEU A 54 -6.87 -0.86 -1.03
N ASN A 55 -7.59 0.19 -1.43
CA ASN A 55 -8.88 0.06 -2.09
C ASN A 55 -8.81 0.59 -3.54
N PRO A 56 -8.27 -0.21 -4.48
CA PRO A 56 -8.20 0.17 -5.89
C PRO A 56 -9.58 0.29 -6.55
N ALA A 57 -10.66 -0.13 -5.88
CA ALA A 57 -12.01 -0.19 -6.44
C ALA A 57 -12.82 1.11 -6.32
N LYS A 58 -12.20 2.27 -6.03
CA LYS A 58 -12.88 3.57 -6.12
C LYS A 58 -12.68 4.18 -7.52
N PRO A 59 -13.68 4.14 -8.43
CA PRO A 59 -13.60 4.82 -9.71
C PRO A 59 -13.88 6.31 -9.49
N GLY A 60 -12.83 7.08 -9.21
CA GLY A 60 -12.94 8.53 -9.00
C GLY A 60 -11.64 9.32 -9.14
N ARG A 61 -10.51 8.63 -9.30
CA ARG A 61 -9.20 9.26 -9.56
C ARG A 61 -8.50 8.42 -10.63
N PRO A 62 -8.02 8.99 -11.75
CA PRO A 62 -7.26 8.22 -12.72
C PRO A 62 -6.02 7.66 -12.02
N ALA A 63 -5.94 6.34 -11.96
CA ALA A 63 -4.80 5.59 -11.46
C ALA A 63 -3.63 5.78 -12.42
N THR A 64 -2.96 6.93 -12.36
CA THR A 64 -1.67 7.14 -13.01
C THR A 64 -0.64 6.32 -12.24
N GLY A 65 -0.49 5.03 -12.59
CA GLY A 65 0.69 4.26 -12.17
C GLY A 65 0.55 2.78 -11.84
N ALA A 66 -0.56 2.10 -12.11
CA ALA A 66 -0.60 0.64 -11.97
C ALA A 66 -0.33 -0.05 -13.33
N PRO A 67 0.80 -0.75 -13.55
CA PRO A 67 0.87 -1.72 -14.63
C PRO A 67 -0.12 -2.85 -14.30
N THR A 68 -1.09 -3.01 -15.18
CA THR A 68 -2.16 -4.00 -15.11
C THR A 68 -1.59 -5.41 -14.94
N ARG A 69 -1.62 -5.92 -13.71
CA ARG A 69 -1.34 -7.33 -13.42
C ARG A 69 -2.51 -8.19 -13.91
N GLY A 70 -2.43 -8.60 -15.18
CA GLY A 70 -2.91 -9.89 -15.67
C GLY A 70 -4.41 -10.18 -15.58
N PHE A 71 -5.25 -9.44 -16.30
CA PHE A 71 -6.52 -9.96 -16.79
C PHE A 71 -6.25 -10.68 -18.13
N ASN A 72 -5.81 -11.94 -18.07
CA ASN A 72 -5.80 -12.80 -19.26
C ASN A 72 -6.99 -13.74 -19.19
N LYS A 73 -8.14 -13.24 -19.64
CA LYS A 73 -9.31 -14.03 -20.01
C LYS A 73 -9.50 -13.76 -21.51
N ASP A 74 -9.83 -14.82 -22.25
CA ASP A 74 -10.00 -14.90 -23.71
C ASP A 74 -8.80 -15.39 -24.51
N ASN A 75 -8.69 -16.72 -24.61
CA ASN A 75 -8.58 -17.34 -25.93
C ASN A 75 -9.61 -18.47 -26.03
N ALA A 76 -10.89 -18.06 -26.08
CA ALA A 76 -11.92 -18.87 -26.67
C ALA A 76 -12.03 -18.48 -28.16
N LYS A 77 -12.02 -19.51 -29.01
CA LYS A 77 -12.37 -19.54 -30.45
C LYS A 77 -11.26 -19.15 -31.45
N HIS A 78 -10.67 -20.16 -32.08
CA HIS A 78 -11.10 -20.54 -33.44
C HIS A 78 -10.73 -22.00 -33.74
#